data_AF-A0A399SPX6-F1
#
_entry.id   AF-A0A399SPX6-F1
#
_cell.length_a   1.000
_cell.length_b   1.000
_cell.length_c   1.000
_cell.angle_alpha   90.00
_cell.angle_beta   90.00
_cell.angle_gamma   90.00
#
_symmetry.space_group_name_H-M   'P 1'
#
loop_
_entity.id
_entity.type
_entity.pdbx_description
1 polymer ?
#
loop_
_entity_poly.entity_id
_entity_poly.type
_entity_poly.pdbx_seq_one_letter_code
_entity_poly.pdbx_strand_id
1 'polypeptide(L)'
;MDPTSFAPVRAVLDGLSQLVVGLADLIHPLAGASATGVAVILLTLGVRALLVPVGVAQVRAEIQRRRIAPALAELRRRHAGKPEQLARATQE
;
A
#
# COMPACT_ATOMS: atom_id res chain seq x y z
N MET A 1 26.87 -8.09 1.48
CA MET A 1 25.94 -8.53 0.43
C MET A 1 25.09 -7.33 0.10
N ASP A 2 25.35 -6.67 -1.04
CA ASP A 2 24.58 -5.50 -1.43
C ASP A 2 23.12 -5.89 -1.68
N PRO A 3 22.14 -5.32 -0.94
CA PRO A 3 20.73 -5.67 -1.07
C PRO A 3 20.14 -5.32 -2.45
N THR A 4 20.86 -4.55 -3.27
CA THR A 4 20.49 -4.14 -4.63
C THR A 4 20.90 -5.16 -5.71
N SER A 5 21.67 -6.20 -5.36
CA SER A 5 22.07 -7.26 -6.31
C SER A 5 20.99 -8.33 -6.51
N PHE A 6 19.91 -8.30 -5.73
CA PHE A 6 18.77 -9.22 -5.92
C PHE A 6 18.05 -8.91 -7.22
N ALA A 7 18.05 -9.87 -8.16
CA ALA A 7 17.46 -9.70 -9.49
C ALA A 7 16.00 -9.21 -9.49
N PRO A 8 15.11 -9.66 -8.58
CA PRO A 8 13.74 -9.13 -8.50
C PRO A 8 13.70 -7.65 -8.09
N VAL A 9 14.56 -7.26 -7.15
CA VAL A 9 14.65 -5.88 -6.65
C VAL A 9 15.18 -4.96 -7.74
N ARG A 10 16.18 -5.42 -8.51
CA ARG A 10 16.72 -4.68 -9.65
C ARG A 10 15.67 -4.47 -10.75
N ALA A 11 14.90 -5.50 -11.12
CA ALA A 11 13.85 -5.37 -12.13
C ALA A 11 12.75 -4.37 -11.72
N VAL A 12 12.39 -4.35 -10.44
CA VAL A 12 11.44 -3.35 -9.91
C VAL A 12 12.02 -1.94 -9.96
N LEU A 13 13.29 -1.77 -9.56
CA LEU A 13 13.97 -0.48 -9.61
C LEU A 13 14.12 0.04 -11.04
N ASP A 14 14.53 -0.81 -11.98
CA ASP A 14 14.66 -0.46 -13.39
C ASP A 14 13.30 -0.06 -13.99
N GLY A 15 12.24 -0.81 -13.67
CA GLY A 15 10.88 -0.48 -14.09
C GLY A 15 10.39 0.87 -13.53
N LEU A 16 10.66 1.14 -12.24
CA LEU A 16 10.33 2.42 -11.62
C LEU A 16 11.13 3.58 -12.23
N SER A 17 12.42 3.39 -12.49
CA SER A 17 13.28 4.37 -13.15
C SER A 17 12.81 4.69 -14.56
N GLN A 18 12.44 3.68 -15.36
CA GLN A 18 11.89 3.90 -16.71
C GLN A 18 10.56 4.65 -16.69
N LEU A 19 9.72 4.37 -15.70
CA LEU A 19 8.43 5.05 -15.54
C LEU A 19 8.62 6.54 -15.20
N VAL A 20 9.59 6.86 -14.32
CA VAL A 20 9.93 8.24 -13.96
C VAL A 20 10.51 9.01 -15.16
N VAL A 21 11.41 8.38 -15.93
CA VAL A 21 12.02 9.00 -17.12
C VAL A 21 10.99 9.25 -18.21
N GLY A 22 10.14 8.26 -18.53
CA GLY A 22 9.09 8.42 -19.55
C GLY A 22 8.07 9.49 -19.19
N LEU A 23 7.78 9.68 -17.90
CA LEU A 23 6.91 10.76 -17.43
C LEU A 23 7.59 12.14 -17.50
N ALA A 24 8.90 12.20 -17.23
CA ALA A 24 9.69 13.43 -17.34
C ALA A 24 9.78 13.92 -18.80
N ASP A 25 9.99 13.01 -19.75
CA ASP A 25 10.06 13.33 -21.18
C ASP A 25 8.75 13.87 -21.73
N LEU A 26 7.61 13.38 -21.24
CA LEU A 26 6.29 13.84 -21.66
C LEU A 26 5.96 15.26 -21.16
N ILE A 27 6.54 15.66 -20.02
CA ILE A 27 6.34 16.97 -19.38
C ILE A 27 7.36 18.01 -19.90
N HIS A 28 8.51 17.55 -20.40
CA HIS A 28 9.62 18.38 -20.87
C HIS A 28 9.25 19.53 -21.83
N PRO A 29 8.34 19.39 -22.81
CA PRO A 29 8.06 20.48 -23.76
C PRO A 29 7.26 21.66 -23.18
N LEU A 30 6.68 21.55 -21.98
CA LEU A 30 5.67 22.51 -21.49
C LEU A 30 6.23 23.65 -20.62
N ALA A 31 7.47 23.57 -20.12
CA ALA A 31 7.86 24.40 -18.96
C ALA A 31 9.24 25.09 -19.01
N GLY A 32 10.04 24.92 -20.07
CA GLY A 32 11.28 25.69 -20.25
C GLY A 32 12.22 25.64 -19.03
N ALA A 33 12.71 26.78 -18.54
CA ALA A 33 13.69 26.87 -17.45
C ALA A 33 13.19 26.38 -16.06
N SER A 34 11.87 26.29 -15.84
CA SER A 34 11.27 25.78 -14.59
C SER A 34 10.69 24.37 -14.73
N ALA A 35 10.90 23.72 -15.89
CA ALA A 35 10.33 22.41 -16.22
C ALA A 35 10.68 21.31 -15.23
N THR A 36 11.91 21.29 -14.74
CA THR A 36 12.37 20.29 -13.79
C THR A 36 11.59 20.35 -12.47
N GLY A 37 11.32 21.56 -11.95
CA GLY A 37 10.57 21.73 -10.70
C GLY A 37 9.10 21.32 -10.85
N VAL A 38 8.47 21.72 -11.96
CA VAL A 38 7.07 21.35 -12.26
C VAL A 38 6.93 19.84 -12.45
N ALA A 39 7.87 19.20 -13.16
CA ALA A 39 7.88 17.75 -13.36
C ALA A 39 8.00 16.98 -12.03
N VAL A 40 8.87 17.42 -11.11
CA VAL A 40 9.01 16.78 -9.79
C VAL A 40 7.73 16.91 -8.97
N ILE A 41 7.05 18.07 -8.99
CA ILE A 41 5.79 18.27 -8.27
C ILE A 41 4.69 17.38 -8.85
N LEU A 42 4.54 17.35 -10.17
CA LEU A 42 3.55 16.51 -10.85
C LEU A 42 3.80 15.02 -10.62
N LEU A 43 5.05 14.58 -10.72
CA LEU A 43 5.45 13.21 -10.38
C LEU A 43 5.10 12.89 -8.94
N THR A 44 5.42 13.78 -8.00
CA THR A 44 5.11 13.59 -6.57
C THR A 44 3.61 13.49 -6.35
N LEU A 45 2.80 14.35 -6.97
CA LEU A 45 1.34 14.32 -6.87
C LEU A 45 0.76 13.03 -7.50
N GLY A 46 1.29 12.60 -8.65
CA GLY A 46 0.89 11.37 -9.31
C GLY A 46 1.18 10.13 -8.47
N VAL A 47 2.40 10.03 -7.93
CA VAL A 47 2.79 8.96 -6.98
C VAL A 47 1.89 8.99 -5.75
N ARG A 48 1.62 10.18 -5.18
CA ARG A 48 0.75 10.31 -4.01
C ARG A 48 -0.67 9.86 -4.31
N ALA A 49 -1.24 10.28 -5.44
CA ALA A 49 -2.57 9.87 -5.88
C ALA A 49 -2.67 8.35 -6.07
N LEU A 50 -1.61 7.72 -6.59
CA LEU A 50 -1.53 6.26 -6.73
C LEU A 50 -1.41 5.53 -5.37
N LEU A 51 -0.75 6.15 -4.38
CA LEU A 51 -0.60 5.59 -3.03
C LEU A 51 -1.81 5.85 -2.11
N VAL A 52 -2.63 6.87 -2.38
CA VAL A 52 -3.88 7.15 -1.65
C VAL A 52 -4.81 5.93 -1.54
N PRO A 53 -5.12 5.17 -2.62
CA PRO A 53 -5.98 3.99 -2.50
C PRO A 53 -5.37 2.90 -1.61
N VAL A 54 -4.05 2.78 -1.55
CA VAL A 54 -3.35 1.85 -0.64
C VAL A 54 -3.56 2.27 0.81
N GLY A 55 -3.41 3.57 1.11
CA GLY A 55 -3.70 4.11 2.44
C GLY A 55 -5.17 3.92 2.84
N VAL A 56 -6.10 4.11 1.91
CA VAL A 56 -7.54 3.86 2.15
C VAL A 56 -7.81 2.38 2.44
N ALA A 57 -7.14 1.46 1.76
CA ALA A 57 -7.26 0.02 2.03
C ALA A 57 -6.77 -0.34 3.44
N GLN A 58 -5.68 0.27 3.91
CA GLN A 58 -5.18 0.09 5.27
C GLN A 58 -6.18 0.61 6.32
N VAL A 59 -6.74 1.80 6.11
CA VAL A 59 -7.75 2.38 7.01
C VAL A 59 -9.03 1.53 7.05
N ARG A 60 -9.48 1.02 5.89
CA ARG A 60 -10.63 0.11 5.82
C ARG A 60 -10.38 -1.17 6.61
N ALA A 61 -9.19 -1.76 6.50
CA ALA A 61 -8.84 -2.97 7.25
C ALA A 61 -8.86 -2.72 8.78
N GLU A 62 -8.36 -1.57 9.22
CA GLU A 62 -8.38 -1.17 10.63
C GLU A 62 -9.81 -0.97 11.16
N ILE A 63 -10.67 -0.31 10.39
CA ILE A 63 -12.09 -0.11 10.76
C ILE A 63 -12.82 -1.45 10.88
N GLN A 64 -12.63 -2.38 9.95
CA GLN A 64 -13.26 -3.69 10.00
C GLN A 64 -12.79 -4.50 11.21
N ARG A 65 -11.49 -4.48 11.53
CA ARG A 65 -10.95 -5.12 12.74
C ARG A 65 -11.59 -4.59 14.01
N ARG A 66 -11.75 -3.26 14.13
CA ARG A 66 -12.40 -2.63 15.30
C ARG A 66 -13.87 -3.02 15.44
N ARG A 67 -14.58 -3.20 14.33
CA ARG A 67 -15.98 -3.64 14.34
C ARG A 67 -16.15 -5.11 14.74
N ILE A 68 -15.22 -5.97 14.33
CA ILE A 68 -15.28 -7.42 14.61
C ILE A 68 -14.75 -7.74 16.02
N ALA A 69 -13.82 -6.94 16.56
CA ALA A 69 -13.24 -7.12 17.89
C ALA A 69 -14.27 -7.37 19.04
N PRO A 70 -15.35 -6.59 19.19
CA PRO A 70 -16.35 -6.83 20.25
C PRO A 70 -17.12 -8.13 20.06
N ALA A 71 -17.52 -8.46 18.83
CA ALA A 71 -18.20 -9.74 18.54
C ALA A 71 -17.29 -10.94 18.83
N LEU A 72 -16.00 -10.82 18.50
CA LEU A 72 -15.00 -11.83 18.82
C LEU A 72 -14.79 -11.98 20.34
N ALA A 73 -14.85 -10.87 21.08
CA ALA A 73 -14.74 -10.88 22.55
C ALA A 73 -15.96 -11.55 23.20
N GLU A 74 -17.16 -11.31 22.67
CA GLU A 74 -18.38 -11.98 23.14
C GLU A 74 -18.36 -13.49 22.84
N LEU A 75 -17.96 -13.88 21.62
CA LEU A 75 -17.81 -15.28 21.25
C LEU A 75 -16.78 -16.00 22.13
N ARG A 76 -15.64 -15.34 22.39
CA ARG A 76 -14.62 -15.82 23.33
C ARG A 76 -15.14 -15.94 24.75
N ARG A 77 -15.96 -15.01 25.23
CA ARG A 77 -16.60 -15.09 26.55
C ARG A 77 -17.55 -16.29 26.64
N ARG A 78 -18.38 -16.51 25.63
CA ARG A 78 -19.33 -17.65 25.59
C ARG A 78 -18.61 -19.00 25.57
N HIS A 79 -17.42 -19.08 24.99
CA HIS A 79 -16.63 -20.32 24.87
C HIS A 79 -15.34 -20.32 25.72
N ALA A 80 -15.25 -19.47 26.76
CA ALA A 80 -14.02 -19.26 27.55
C ALA A 80 -13.47 -20.53 28.22
N GLY A 81 -14.29 -21.57 28.40
CA GLY A 81 -13.88 -22.87 28.94
C GLY A 81 -13.83 -24.02 27.93
N LYS A 82 -14.05 -23.76 26.63
CA LYS A 82 -14.15 -24.81 25.58
C LYS A 82 -13.36 -24.41 24.33
N PRO A 83 -12.03 -24.55 24.34
CA PRO A 83 -11.17 -24.14 23.23
C PRO A 83 -11.50 -24.87 21.91
N GLU A 84 -11.93 -26.13 21.97
CA GLU A 84 -12.37 -26.89 20.78
C GLU A 84 -13.65 -26.33 20.15
N GLN A 85 -14.60 -25.84 20.97
CA GLN A 85 -15.84 -25.23 20.47
C GLN A 85 -15.60 -23.81 19.95
N LEU A 86 -14.66 -23.07 20.56
CA LEU A 86 -14.23 -21.77 20.06
C LEU A 86 -13.58 -21.90 18.67
N ALA A 87 -12.71 -22.89 18.46
CA ALA A 87 -12.06 -23.13 17.18
C ALA A 87 -13.07 -23.45 16.07
N ARG A 88 -14.06 -24.32 16.36
CA ARG A 88 -15.15 -24.63 15.42
C ARG A 88 -16.00 -23.40 15.11
N ALA A 89 -16.42 -22.64 16.11
CA ALA A 89 -17.25 -21.45 15.94
C ALA A 89 -16.52 -20.27 15.25
N THR A 90 -15.19 -20.35 15.06
CA THR A 90 -14.40 -19.36 14.31
C THR A 90 -14.12 -19.82 12.86
N GLN A 91 -14.33 -21.11 12.55
CA GLN A 91 -14.12 -21.69 11.22
C GLN A 91 -15.40 -21.83 10.38
N GLU A 92 -16.57 -21.82 11.02
CA GLU A 92 -17.88 -21.63 10.35
C GLU A 92 -18.13 -20.15 10.02
#